data_AF-A0A3N5R0D2-F1
#
_entry.id   AF-A0A3N5R0D2-F1
#
_cell.length_a   1.000
_cell.length_b   1.000
_cell.length_c   1.000
_cell.angle_alpha   90.00
_cell.angle_beta   90.00
_cell.angle_gamma   90.00
#
_symmetry.space_group_name_H-M   'P 1'
#
loop_
_entity.id
_entity.type
_entity.pdbx_description
1 polymer ?
#
loop_
_entity_poly.entity_id
_entity_poly.type
_entity_poly.pdbx_seq_one_letter_code
_entity_poly.pdbx_strand_id
1 'polypeptide(L)'
;MPIIFTFKRTLKIIAPVFFLLGFTAMSCRNKSFHKPSQEAPYLKSTPATPQDSIPIQLAVGVFDPLSENGLPTLPPEWTLKQYPKNKPGYYILQFSGPVLQEWKDALIMAGVFFFDYIPQFAFILKMDEEALEAAQKMNSVRWIGLYQPGYRLHPSLLSEASKKNVPIEIIVSLFEGEDIIIVRAELEKIGADILDISLQKDRIKLKTAGSKINAIAKINGVKFIELAPLYKMSQ
;
A
#
# COMPACT_ATOMS: atom_id res chain seq x y z
N MET A 1 22.65 -35.06 -24.13
CA MET A 1 21.43 -35.84 -24.42
C MET A 1 20.23 -35.08 -23.88
N PRO A 2 19.43 -34.39 -24.71
CA PRO A 2 18.17 -33.80 -24.27
C PRO A 2 16.99 -34.72 -24.64
N ILE A 3 16.18 -35.10 -23.65
CA ILE A 3 14.95 -35.86 -23.82
C ILE A 3 13.82 -34.86 -24.07
N ILE A 4 13.30 -34.85 -25.30
CA ILE A 4 12.18 -34.02 -25.74
C ILE A 4 10.89 -34.82 -25.45
N PHE A 5 10.06 -34.33 -24.52
CA PHE A 5 8.71 -34.85 -24.31
C PHE A 5 7.71 -34.08 -25.18
N THR A 6 7.26 -34.70 -26.27
CA THR A 6 6.16 -34.23 -27.11
C THR A 6 4.81 -34.66 -26.54
N PHE A 7 4.00 -33.70 -26.07
CA PHE A 7 2.62 -33.92 -25.66
C PHE A 7 1.67 -33.63 -26.83
N LYS A 8 1.10 -34.67 -27.45
CA LYS A 8 0.03 -34.54 -28.45
C LYS A 8 -1.30 -34.27 -27.74
N ARG A 9 -1.87 -33.08 -27.91
CA ARG A 9 -3.20 -32.71 -27.41
C ARG A 9 -4.18 -32.75 -28.59
N THR A 10 -5.02 -33.79 -28.65
CA THR A 10 -6.09 -33.96 -29.64
C THR A 10 -7.24 -32.99 -29.39
N LEU A 11 -7.54 -32.18 -30.41
CA LEU A 11 -8.67 -31.27 -30.51
C LEU A 11 -9.95 -32.07 -30.83
N LYS A 12 -10.99 -31.98 -29.99
CA LYS A 12 -12.35 -32.43 -30.35
C LYS A 12 -13.25 -31.20 -30.47
N ILE A 13 -13.62 -30.89 -31.71
CA ILE A 13 -14.60 -29.88 -32.10
C ILE A 13 -15.99 -30.53 -31.94
N ILE A 14 -16.87 -29.90 -31.16
CA ILE A 14 -18.30 -30.22 -31.13
C ILE A 14 -19.06 -28.94 -31.49
N ALA A 15 -19.76 -28.98 -32.62
CA ALA A 15 -20.59 -27.91 -33.17
C ALA A 15 -21.96 -27.83 -32.45
N PRO A 16 -22.69 -26.71 -32.56
CA PRO A 16 -23.77 -26.37 -31.64
C PRO A 16 -25.13 -26.92 -32.09
N VAL A 17 -25.97 -27.29 -31.11
CA VAL A 17 -27.39 -27.58 -31.33
C VAL A 17 -28.19 -26.31 -31.07
N PHE A 18 -28.76 -25.76 -32.14
CA PHE A 18 -29.76 -24.69 -32.10
C PHE A 18 -31.09 -25.26 -31.63
N PHE A 19 -31.64 -24.72 -30.54
CA PHE A 19 -33.03 -24.95 -30.15
C PHE A 19 -33.79 -23.62 -30.26
N LEU A 20 -34.64 -23.54 -31.28
CA LEU A 20 -35.64 -22.49 -31.45
C LEU A 20 -36.73 -22.68 -30.38
N LEU A 21 -36.91 -21.69 -29.50
CA LEU A 21 -38.15 -21.50 -28.76
C LEU A 21 -38.66 -20.09 -29.06
N GLY A 22 -39.80 -20.06 -29.74
CA GLY A 22 -40.51 -18.84 -30.07
C GLY A 22 -41.03 -18.15 -28.82
N PHE A 23 -40.79 -16.85 -28.73
CA PHE A 23 -41.49 -15.97 -27.79
C PHE A 23 -42.42 -15.06 -28.58
N THR A 24 -43.70 -15.23 -28.30
CA THR A 24 -44.82 -14.42 -28.74
C THR A 24 -44.65 -12.97 -28.27
N ALA A 25 -44.79 -12.02 -29.21
CA ALA A 25 -44.82 -10.60 -28.92
C ALA A 25 -46.07 -10.24 -28.09
N MET A 26 -45.87 -9.81 -26.85
CA MET A 26 -46.91 -9.24 -26.02
C MET A 26 -46.77 -7.71 -26.03
N SER A 27 -47.68 -7.08 -26.77
CA SER A 27 -47.85 -5.63 -26.82
C SER A 27 -48.27 -5.10 -25.45
N CYS A 28 -47.32 -4.55 -24.70
CA CYS A 28 -47.59 -3.82 -23.47
C CYS A 28 -47.71 -2.31 -23.74
N ARG A 29 -48.94 -1.87 -23.57
CA ARG A 29 -49.53 -0.53 -23.59
C ARG A 29 -48.67 0.53 -22.88
N ASN A 30 -48.52 1.65 -23.58
CA ASN A 30 -47.96 2.92 -23.15
C ASN A 30 -48.52 3.37 -21.79
N LYS A 31 -47.65 3.53 -20.79
CA LYS A 31 -47.95 4.27 -19.55
C LYS A 31 -46.91 5.37 -19.40
N SER A 32 -47.36 6.60 -19.61
CA SER A 32 -46.67 7.80 -19.17
C SER A 32 -46.47 7.70 -17.66
N PHE A 33 -45.21 7.57 -17.22
CA PHE A 33 -44.83 7.75 -15.82
C PHE A 33 -44.09 9.07 -15.69
N HIS A 34 -44.70 9.98 -14.95
CA HIS A 34 -44.03 11.15 -14.40
C HIS A 34 -42.88 10.70 -13.47
N LYS A 35 -41.76 11.40 -13.63
CA LYS A 35 -40.49 11.28 -12.90
C LYS A 35 -40.68 11.53 -11.39
N PRO A 36 -39.97 10.79 -10.52
CA PRO A 36 -39.34 11.37 -9.34
C PRO A 36 -37.83 11.44 -9.58
N SER A 37 -37.32 12.67 -9.60
CA SER A 37 -35.92 12.98 -9.45
C SER A 37 -35.45 12.47 -8.09
N GLN A 38 -34.70 11.37 -8.10
CA GLN A 38 -33.86 10.94 -6.99
C GLN A 38 -32.42 11.25 -7.41
N GLU A 39 -32.02 12.51 -7.27
CA GLU A 39 -30.62 12.83 -7.07
C GLU A 39 -30.22 12.20 -5.74
N ALA A 40 -29.49 11.08 -5.80
CA ALA A 40 -28.72 10.63 -4.66
C ALA A 40 -27.75 11.77 -4.29
N PRO A 41 -27.73 12.25 -3.03
CA PRO A 41 -26.70 13.17 -2.61
C PRO A 41 -25.40 12.39 -2.55
N TYR A 42 -24.59 12.46 -3.61
CA TYR A 42 -23.18 12.16 -3.50
C TYR A 42 -22.60 13.22 -2.56
N LEU A 43 -22.30 12.81 -1.34
CA LEU A 43 -21.54 13.59 -0.38
C LEU A 43 -20.20 13.93 -1.03
N LYS A 44 -20.07 15.18 -1.47
CA LYS A 44 -18.78 15.85 -1.58
C LYS A 44 -18.16 15.77 -0.18
N SER A 45 -16.96 15.20 -0.07
CA SER A 45 -16.24 15.10 1.20
C SER A 45 -16.04 16.51 1.78
N THR A 46 -16.85 16.85 2.78
CA THR A 46 -16.68 18.06 3.59
C THR A 46 -15.45 17.86 4.48
N PRO A 47 -14.60 18.89 4.66
CA PRO A 47 -13.51 18.85 5.65
C PRO A 47 -14.06 18.41 7.01
N ALA A 48 -13.32 17.54 7.71
CA ALA A 48 -13.75 17.06 9.02
C ALA A 48 -13.69 18.21 10.04
N THR A 49 -14.81 18.50 10.70
CA THR A 49 -14.84 19.35 11.90
C THR A 49 -14.04 18.66 13.04
N PRO A 50 -13.43 19.40 13.99
CA PRO A 50 -12.61 18.82 15.06
C PRO A 50 -13.30 17.72 15.89
N GLN A 51 -14.63 17.71 15.93
CA GLN A 51 -15.47 16.73 16.63
C GLN A 51 -15.55 15.36 15.92
N ASP A 52 -15.27 15.29 14.61
CA ASP A 52 -15.34 14.09 13.77
C ASP A 52 -13.95 13.63 13.26
N SER A 53 -12.88 14.06 13.95
CA SER A 53 -11.52 13.72 13.55
C SER A 53 -11.19 12.25 13.85
N ILE A 54 -10.66 11.55 12.84
CA ILE A 54 -10.25 10.14 12.94
C ILE A 54 -8.76 10.07 12.55
N PRO A 55 -7.83 10.34 13.48
CA PRO A 55 -6.44 10.53 13.13
C PRO A 55 -5.69 9.20 12.91
N ILE A 56 -4.89 9.16 11.85
CA ILE A 56 -3.92 8.10 11.57
C ILE A 56 -2.72 8.29 12.51
N GLN A 57 -2.32 7.22 13.19
CA GLN A 57 -1.22 7.24 14.17
C GLN A 57 -0.02 6.42 13.68
N LEU A 58 1.05 7.10 13.29
CA LEU A 58 2.31 6.48 12.88
C LEU A 58 3.38 6.72 13.95
N ALA A 59 4.48 5.96 13.87
CA ALA A 59 5.61 6.15 14.76
C ALA A 59 6.15 7.59 14.72
N VAL A 60 6.23 8.19 13.52
CA VAL A 60 6.74 9.56 13.32
C VAL A 60 5.76 10.67 13.68
N GLY A 61 4.49 10.36 13.92
CA GLY A 61 3.49 11.38 14.23
C GLY A 61 2.05 10.98 13.92
N VAL A 62 1.15 11.91 14.22
CA VAL A 62 -0.30 11.72 14.12
C VAL A 62 -0.87 12.78 13.18
N PHE A 63 -1.78 12.38 12.29
CA PHE A 63 -2.47 13.33 11.41
C PHE A 63 -3.85 12.83 11.00
N ASP A 64 -4.76 13.75 10.70
CA ASP A 64 -6.03 13.43 10.06
C ASP A 64 -5.99 13.95 8.61
N PRO A 65 -6.06 13.05 7.61
CA PRO A 65 -5.92 13.43 6.21
C PRO A 65 -7.05 14.33 5.68
N LEU A 66 -8.19 14.41 6.37
CA LEU A 66 -9.34 15.24 5.99
C LEU A 66 -9.55 16.46 6.90
N SER A 67 -8.64 16.70 7.85
CA SER A 67 -8.65 17.92 8.67
C SER A 67 -8.21 19.15 7.87
N GLU A 68 -8.54 20.34 8.35
CA GLU A 68 -8.11 21.62 7.75
C GLU A 68 -6.59 21.79 7.70
N ASN A 69 -5.87 21.22 8.68
CA ASN A 69 -4.40 21.21 8.71
C ASN A 69 -3.80 20.27 7.67
N GLY A 70 -4.60 19.37 7.10
CA GLY A 70 -4.22 18.46 6.03
C GLY A 70 -3.17 17.42 6.42
N LEU A 71 -2.43 16.96 5.41
CA LEU A 71 -1.33 16.01 5.58
C LEU A 71 -0.10 16.68 6.22
N PRO A 72 0.72 15.93 6.96
CA PRO A 72 1.99 16.43 7.48
C PRO A 72 2.87 16.97 6.35
N THR A 73 3.42 18.18 6.54
CA THR A 73 4.41 18.75 5.62
C THR A 73 5.71 17.95 5.72
N LEU A 74 5.93 17.05 4.77
CA LEU A 74 7.19 16.33 4.61
C LEU A 74 8.11 17.08 3.63
N PRO A 75 9.43 17.16 3.91
CA PRO A 75 10.37 17.70 2.93
C PRO A 75 10.35 16.88 1.62
N PRO A 76 10.63 17.48 0.45
CA PRO A 76 10.56 16.80 -0.85
C PRO A 76 11.42 15.54 -0.94
N GLU A 77 12.54 15.49 -0.22
CA GLU A 77 13.41 14.33 -0.18
C GLU A 77 12.82 13.13 0.57
N TRP A 78 11.76 13.33 1.36
CA TRP A 78 11.03 12.31 2.12
C TRP A 78 9.68 11.94 1.52
N THR A 79 9.38 12.44 0.32
CA THR A 79 8.13 12.15 -0.39
C THR A 79 8.38 11.39 -1.69
N LEU A 80 7.34 10.66 -2.09
CA LEU A 80 7.13 10.07 -3.40
C LEU A 80 5.89 10.73 -4.00
N LYS A 81 5.95 11.06 -5.28
CA LYS A 81 4.78 11.56 -6.02
C LYS A 81 3.84 10.43 -6.41
N GLN A 82 4.41 9.33 -6.89
CA GLN A 82 3.72 8.11 -7.31
C GLN A 82 4.75 6.98 -7.47
N TYR A 83 4.28 5.74 -7.48
CA TYR A 83 5.11 4.61 -7.90
C TYR A 83 5.22 4.55 -9.43
N PRO A 84 6.26 3.89 -9.98
CA PRO A 84 6.34 3.63 -11.42
C PRO A 84 5.11 2.86 -11.90
N LYS A 85 4.66 3.18 -13.12
CA LYS A 85 3.58 2.42 -13.77
C LYS A 85 3.93 0.93 -13.83
N ASN A 86 2.91 0.08 -13.67
CA ASN A 86 3.05 -1.39 -13.65
C ASN A 86 3.91 -1.95 -12.51
N LYS A 87 4.20 -1.17 -11.46
CA LYS A 87 4.80 -1.68 -10.23
C LYS A 87 3.84 -1.45 -9.05
N PRO A 88 3.52 -2.50 -8.28
CA PRO A 88 2.74 -2.31 -7.07
C PRO A 88 3.51 -1.46 -6.06
N GLY A 89 2.77 -0.63 -5.35
CA GLY A 89 3.28 0.32 -4.39
C GLY A 89 2.62 0.15 -3.02
N TYR A 90 3.20 0.82 -2.01
CA TYR A 90 2.70 0.81 -0.64
C TYR A 90 1.89 2.07 -0.33
N TYR A 91 0.72 1.87 0.24
CA TYR A 91 -0.25 2.90 0.57
C TYR A 91 -0.76 2.72 2.00
N ILE A 92 -1.26 3.80 2.57
CA ILE A 92 -2.14 3.77 3.72
C ILE A 92 -3.57 3.95 3.22
N LEU A 93 -4.47 3.05 3.62
CA LEU A 93 -5.90 3.19 3.41
C LEU A 93 -6.58 3.28 4.78
N GLN A 94 -7.48 4.24 4.91
CA GLN A 94 -8.33 4.41 6.09
C GLN A 94 -9.78 4.16 5.70
N PHE A 95 -10.49 3.32 6.44
CA PHE A 95 -11.93 3.14 6.30
C PHE A 95 -12.71 4.22 7.07
N SER A 96 -13.96 4.45 6.66
CA SER A 96 -14.85 5.45 7.27
C SER A 96 -15.35 5.09 8.68
N GLY A 97 -15.07 3.88 9.17
CA GLY A 97 -15.51 3.39 10.47
C GLY A 97 -15.01 1.98 10.76
N PRO A 98 -15.59 1.29 11.78
CA PRO A 98 -15.25 -0.08 12.10
C PRO A 98 -15.25 -0.99 10.87
N VAL A 99 -14.14 -1.70 10.68
CA VAL A 99 -13.84 -2.39 9.43
C VAL A 99 -14.64 -3.69 9.35
N LEU A 100 -15.47 -3.79 8.32
CA LEU A 100 -16.21 -5.01 8.02
C LEU A 100 -15.38 -5.96 7.17
N GLN A 101 -15.55 -7.27 7.38
CA GLN A 101 -14.80 -8.29 6.64
C GLN A 101 -15.08 -8.22 5.13
N GLU A 102 -16.33 -7.98 4.74
CA GLU A 102 -16.75 -7.81 3.34
C GLU A 102 -15.98 -6.69 2.60
N TRP A 103 -15.57 -5.63 3.30
CA TRP A 103 -14.79 -4.54 2.69
C TRP A 103 -13.35 -4.97 2.43
N LYS A 104 -12.76 -5.74 3.35
CA LYS A 104 -11.43 -6.32 3.15
C LYS A 104 -11.45 -7.33 2.01
N ASP A 105 -12.46 -8.19 1.97
CA ASP A 105 -12.60 -9.21 0.93
C ASP A 105 -12.76 -8.57 -0.46
N ALA A 106 -13.54 -7.49 -0.58
CA ALA A 106 -13.67 -6.73 -1.82
C ALA A 106 -12.32 -6.16 -2.31
N LEU A 107 -11.50 -5.61 -1.39
CA LEU A 107 -10.17 -5.11 -1.72
C LEU A 107 -9.20 -6.23 -2.10
N ILE A 108 -9.24 -7.37 -1.40
CA ILE A 108 -8.41 -8.54 -1.72
C ILE A 108 -8.76 -9.08 -3.11
N MET A 109 -10.05 -9.18 -3.44
CA MET A 109 -10.51 -9.58 -4.78
C MET A 109 -10.08 -8.59 -5.86
N ALA A 110 -9.90 -7.31 -5.52
CA ALA A 110 -9.36 -6.29 -6.41
C ALA A 110 -7.82 -6.32 -6.52
N GLY A 111 -7.11 -7.25 -5.85
CA GLY A 111 -5.65 -7.39 -5.93
C GLY A 111 -4.88 -6.64 -4.83
N VAL A 112 -5.54 -6.19 -3.76
CA VAL A 112 -4.89 -5.54 -2.62
C VAL A 112 -4.32 -6.56 -1.64
N PHE A 113 -3.08 -6.34 -1.21
CA PHE A 113 -2.40 -7.12 -0.17
C PHE A 113 -2.31 -6.30 1.12
N PHE A 114 -2.92 -6.79 2.20
CA PHE A 114 -2.90 -6.14 3.52
C PHE A 114 -1.65 -6.50 4.31
N PHE A 115 -1.09 -5.52 5.02
CA PHE A 115 -0.01 -5.70 6.00
C PHE A 115 -0.46 -5.19 7.38
N ASP A 116 0.23 -4.19 7.91
CA ASP A 116 0.07 -3.75 9.28
C ASP A 116 -1.21 -2.94 9.47
N TYR A 117 -1.92 -3.23 10.55
CA TYR A 117 -2.99 -2.37 11.04
C TYR A 117 -2.37 -1.11 11.68
N ILE A 118 -2.92 0.04 11.31
CA ILE A 118 -2.68 1.32 11.95
C ILE A 118 -3.95 1.69 12.72
N PRO A 119 -3.84 2.14 13.99
CA PRO A 119 -5.01 2.57 14.76
C PRO A 119 -5.94 3.50 13.99
N GLN A 120 -7.22 3.45 14.34
CA GLN A 120 -8.29 4.20 13.70
C GLN A 120 -8.61 3.76 12.26
N PHE A 121 -8.85 2.45 12.12
CA PHE A 121 -9.38 1.80 10.92
C PHE A 121 -8.49 1.95 9.68
N ALA A 122 -7.18 2.07 9.89
CA ALA A 122 -6.21 2.24 8.83
C ALA A 122 -5.34 0.99 8.65
N PHE A 123 -4.84 0.77 7.44
CA PHE A 123 -3.91 -0.30 7.12
C PHE A 123 -2.84 0.18 6.19
N ILE A 124 -1.63 -0.37 6.35
CA ILE A 124 -0.63 -0.37 5.29
C ILE A 124 -0.95 -1.52 4.33
N LEU A 125 -0.93 -1.24 3.04
CA LEU A 125 -1.26 -2.21 2.01
C LEU A 125 -0.39 -2.02 0.77
N LYS A 126 -0.28 -3.09 -0.03
CA LYS A 126 0.37 -3.08 -1.34
C LYS A 126 -0.67 -3.33 -2.41
N MET A 127 -0.64 -2.49 -3.44
CA MET A 127 -1.55 -2.59 -4.58
C MET A 127 -0.96 -1.92 -5.81
N ASP A 128 -1.44 -2.31 -6.98
CA ASP A 128 -1.12 -1.66 -8.25
C ASP A 128 -2.12 -0.55 -8.59
N GLU A 129 -2.02 -0.01 -9.80
CA GLU A 129 -2.86 1.10 -10.27
C GLU A 129 -4.33 0.70 -10.42
N GLU A 130 -4.62 -0.51 -10.91
CA GLU A 130 -6.00 -1.00 -11.09
C GLU A 130 -6.69 -1.21 -9.73
N ALA A 131 -6.00 -1.85 -8.80
CA ALA A 131 -6.48 -2.06 -7.44
C ALA A 131 -6.68 -0.72 -6.69
N LEU A 132 -5.79 0.26 -6.88
CA LEU A 132 -5.93 1.61 -6.33
C LEU A 132 -7.20 2.30 -6.86
N GLU A 133 -7.46 2.24 -8.17
CA GLU A 133 -8.67 2.81 -8.77
C GLU A 133 -9.95 2.15 -8.25
N ALA A 134 -9.93 0.83 -8.03
CA ALA A 134 -11.05 0.10 -7.45
C ALA A 134 -11.30 0.54 -6.00
N ALA A 135 -10.24 0.63 -5.19
CA ALA A 135 -10.33 1.05 -3.79
C ALA A 135 -10.87 2.48 -3.64
N GLN A 136 -10.48 3.41 -4.52
CA GLN A 136 -10.95 4.80 -4.51
C GLN A 136 -12.45 4.95 -4.79
N LYS A 137 -13.09 3.96 -5.41
CA LYS A 137 -14.53 3.97 -5.72
C LYS A 137 -15.39 3.41 -4.59
N MET A 138 -14.79 2.87 -3.52
CA MET A 138 -15.52 2.25 -2.41
C MET A 138 -16.00 3.31 -1.42
N ASN A 139 -17.30 3.38 -1.16
CA ASN A 139 -17.89 4.29 -0.18
C ASN A 139 -17.41 4.04 1.27
N SER A 140 -16.94 2.81 1.56
CA SER A 140 -16.38 2.46 2.87
C SER A 140 -14.97 3.01 3.09
N VAL A 141 -14.29 3.50 2.04
CA VAL A 141 -12.96 4.09 2.13
C VAL A 141 -13.08 5.58 2.41
N ARG A 142 -12.46 6.02 3.50
CA ARG A 142 -12.39 7.42 3.91
C ARG A 142 -11.27 8.15 3.19
N TRP A 143 -10.11 7.52 3.09
CA TRP A 143 -8.91 8.13 2.54
C TRP A 143 -7.90 7.08 2.07
N ILE A 144 -7.16 7.40 1.01
CA ILE A 144 -6.00 6.64 0.53
C ILE A 144 -4.87 7.61 0.25
N GLY A 145 -3.66 7.27 0.70
CA GLY A 145 -2.44 7.99 0.34
C GLY A 145 -1.22 7.09 0.31
N LEU A 146 -0.13 7.59 -0.26
CA LEU A 146 1.13 6.85 -0.30
C LEU A 146 1.68 6.63 1.10
N TYR A 147 2.22 5.44 1.36
CA TYR A 147 3.05 5.22 2.53
C TYR A 147 4.43 5.85 2.29
N GLN A 148 4.50 7.17 2.56
CA GLN A 148 5.63 8.02 2.22
C GLN A 148 6.93 7.54 2.88
N PRO A 149 8.10 7.74 2.24
CA PRO A 149 9.40 7.46 2.86
C PRO A 149 9.56 8.08 4.25
N GLY A 150 9.08 9.31 4.45
CA GLY A 150 9.09 9.99 5.76
C GLY A 150 8.27 9.31 6.85
N TYR A 151 7.35 8.42 6.49
CA TYR A 151 6.52 7.65 7.44
C TYR A 151 7.17 6.33 7.90
N ARG A 152 8.28 5.93 7.26
CA ARG A 152 8.95 4.63 7.46
C ARG A 152 10.04 4.67 8.51
N LEU A 153 10.03 5.65 9.41
CA LEU A 153 11.13 5.89 10.34
C LEU A 153 10.67 5.73 11.78
N HIS A 154 11.56 5.18 12.60
CA HIS A 154 11.44 5.35 14.03
C HIS A 154 11.84 6.78 14.44
N PRO A 155 11.15 7.45 15.40
CA PRO A 155 11.47 8.81 15.84
C PRO A 155 12.93 9.02 16.25
N SER A 156 13.55 8.01 16.87
CA SER A 156 14.96 8.07 17.29
C SER A 156 15.93 8.25 16.12
N LEU A 157 15.50 7.98 14.88
CA LEU A 157 16.31 8.12 13.69
C LEU A 157 16.28 9.54 13.11
N LEU A 158 15.29 10.37 13.47
CA LEU A 158 15.11 11.71 12.90
C LEU A 158 16.31 12.64 13.19
N SER A 159 16.85 12.58 14.42
CA SER A 159 18.05 13.33 14.79
C SER A 159 19.30 12.84 14.05
N GLU A 160 19.41 11.53 13.83
CA GLU A 160 20.57 10.92 13.18
C GLU A 160 20.55 11.12 11.66
N ALA A 161 19.38 11.09 11.04
CA ALA A 161 19.20 11.42 9.62
C ALA A 161 19.67 12.85 9.30
N SER A 162 19.54 13.75 10.26
CA SER A 162 20.00 15.14 10.14
C SER A 162 21.54 15.27 10.23
N LYS A 163 22.22 14.32 10.88
CA LYS A 163 23.69 14.28 11.05
C LYS A 163 24.37 13.59 9.85
N LYS A 164 24.30 14.25 8.70
CA LYS A 164 24.63 13.70 7.36
C LYS A 164 25.90 12.85 7.21
N ASN A 165 26.96 13.14 7.97
CA ASN A 165 28.30 12.55 7.80
C ASN A 165 28.71 11.57 8.92
N VAL A 166 27.83 11.28 9.88
CA VAL A 166 28.11 10.30 10.94
C VAL A 166 27.56 8.95 10.50
N PRO A 167 28.41 7.91 10.35
CA PRO A 167 27.92 6.56 10.11
C PRO A 167 27.14 6.04 11.30
N ILE A 168 25.96 5.49 11.05
CA ILE A 168 25.08 4.87 12.05
C ILE A 168 24.75 3.45 11.63
N GLU A 169 24.53 2.58 12.62
CA GLU A 169 23.97 1.25 12.38
C GLU A 169 22.45 1.32 12.50
N ILE A 170 21.77 0.79 11.48
CA ILE A 170 20.31 0.75 11.41
C ILE A 170 19.85 -0.67 11.11
N ILE A 171 18.58 -0.91 11.42
CA ILE A 171 17.84 -2.08 10.97
C ILE A 171 16.79 -1.60 9.99
N VAL A 172 16.82 -2.18 8.79
CA VAL A 172 15.80 -2.00 7.75
C VAL A 172 14.90 -3.23 7.78
N SER A 173 13.64 -3.04 8.14
CA SER A 173 12.60 -4.07 8.05
C SER A 173 11.92 -3.96 6.69
N LEU A 174 11.66 -5.10 6.06
CA LEU A 174 10.95 -5.21 4.80
C LEU A 174 9.50 -5.64 5.03
N PHE A 175 8.66 -5.46 4.02
CA PHE A 175 7.35 -6.08 3.98
C PHE A 175 7.50 -7.57 3.66
N GLU A 176 6.62 -8.39 4.22
CA GLU A 176 6.58 -9.83 3.97
C GLU A 176 6.40 -10.10 2.47
N GLY A 177 7.16 -11.06 1.94
CA GLY A 177 7.13 -11.45 0.53
C GLY A 177 7.96 -10.58 -0.42
N GLU A 178 8.67 -9.57 0.10
CA GLU A 178 9.67 -8.84 -0.69
C GLU A 178 10.95 -9.66 -0.89
N ASP A 179 11.58 -9.51 -2.06
CA ASP A 179 12.84 -10.18 -2.35
C ASP A 179 14.00 -9.44 -1.67
N ILE A 180 14.46 -9.99 -0.56
CA ILE A 180 15.55 -9.43 0.24
C ILE A 180 16.88 -9.33 -0.54
N ILE A 181 17.10 -10.17 -1.56
CA ILE A 181 18.30 -10.13 -2.38
C ILE A 181 18.26 -8.89 -3.29
N ILE A 182 17.10 -8.58 -3.86
CA ILE A 182 16.90 -7.36 -4.66
C ILE A 182 17.07 -6.13 -3.79
N VAL A 183 16.43 -6.08 -2.61
CA VAL A 183 16.53 -4.93 -1.71
C VAL A 183 17.96 -4.75 -1.19
N ARG A 184 18.65 -5.84 -0.84
CA ARG A 184 20.07 -5.82 -0.46
C ARG A 184 20.93 -5.18 -1.56
N ALA A 185 20.75 -5.59 -2.82
CA ALA A 185 21.51 -5.03 -3.93
C ALA A 185 21.26 -3.53 -4.11
N GLU A 186 20.02 -3.06 -3.89
CA GLU A 186 19.70 -1.62 -3.90
C GLU A 186 20.35 -0.86 -2.74
N LEU A 187 20.40 -1.45 -1.54
CA LEU A 187 21.09 -0.89 -0.38
C LEU A 187 22.60 -0.75 -0.63
N GLU A 188 23.25 -1.81 -1.13
CA GLU A 188 24.68 -1.81 -1.47
C GLU A 188 24.99 -0.75 -2.55
N LYS A 189 24.11 -0.60 -3.55
CA LYS A 189 24.23 0.45 -4.59
C LYS A 189 24.18 1.88 -4.05
N ILE A 190 23.49 2.10 -2.92
CA ILE A 190 23.43 3.40 -2.24
C ILE A 190 24.69 3.67 -1.39
N GLY A 191 25.53 2.64 -1.20
CA GLY A 191 26.76 2.68 -0.41
C GLY A 191 26.55 2.27 1.05
N ALA A 192 25.54 1.43 1.33
CA ALA A 192 25.34 0.84 2.64
C ALA A 192 26.26 -0.37 2.86
N ASP A 193 26.87 -0.45 4.04
CA ASP A 193 27.66 -1.62 4.45
C ASP A 193 26.73 -2.62 5.15
N ILE A 194 26.43 -3.74 4.50
CA ILE A 194 25.55 -4.78 5.07
C ILE A 194 26.30 -5.53 6.17
N LEU A 195 25.71 -5.58 7.36
CA LEU A 195 26.30 -6.21 8.55
C LEU A 195 25.68 -7.57 8.86
N ASP A 196 24.36 -7.68 8.74
CA ASP A 196 23.62 -8.92 9.03
C ASP A 196 22.30 -8.96 8.25
N ILE A 197 21.81 -10.17 7.97
CA ILE A 197 20.55 -10.40 7.26
C ILE A 197 19.76 -11.49 8.00
N SER A 198 18.55 -11.14 8.44
CA SER A 198 17.60 -12.06 9.03
C SER A 198 16.47 -12.35 8.05
N LEU A 199 16.56 -13.48 7.34
CA LEU A 199 15.52 -13.93 6.40
C LEU A 199 14.20 -14.22 7.12
N GLN A 200 14.25 -14.79 8.32
CA GLN A 200 13.04 -15.11 9.09
C GLN A 200 12.25 -13.87 9.52
N LYS A 201 12.94 -12.75 9.72
CA LYS A 201 12.34 -11.51 10.24
C LYS A 201 12.19 -10.43 9.18
N ASP A 202 12.55 -10.74 7.92
CA ASP A 202 12.62 -9.78 6.82
C ASP A 202 13.40 -8.51 7.20
N ARG A 203 14.58 -8.68 7.80
CA ARG A 203 15.39 -7.57 8.31
C ARG A 203 16.82 -7.60 7.77
N ILE A 204 17.33 -6.41 7.47
CA ILE A 204 18.73 -6.19 7.11
C ILE A 204 19.32 -5.21 8.12
N LYS A 205 20.37 -5.62 8.84
CA LYS A 205 21.20 -4.72 9.64
C LYS A 205 22.31 -4.18 8.75
N LEU A 206 22.50 -2.87 8.74
CA LEU A 206 23.52 -2.23 7.93
C LEU A 206 24.11 -1.00 8.61
N LYS A 207 25.26 -0.55 8.13
CA LYS A 207 25.88 0.72 8.50
C LYS A 207 25.80 1.68 7.30
N THR A 208 25.41 2.92 7.56
CA THR A 208 25.27 3.95 6.52
C THR A 208 25.43 5.35 7.09
N ALA A 209 25.78 6.33 6.24
CA ALA A 209 25.71 7.73 6.61
C ALA A 209 24.26 8.21 6.74
N GLY A 210 23.99 9.13 7.70
CA GLY A 210 22.65 9.69 7.91
C GLY A 210 22.04 10.34 6.65
N SER A 211 22.88 10.90 5.79
CA SER A 211 22.50 11.50 4.50
C SER A 211 21.90 10.51 3.48
N LYS A 212 22.01 9.21 3.71
CA LYS A 212 21.51 8.15 2.81
C LYS A 212 20.16 7.57 3.25
N ILE A 213 19.69 7.88 4.47
CA ILE A 213 18.48 7.27 5.04
C ILE A 213 17.24 7.57 4.18
N ASN A 214 17.15 8.77 3.61
CA ASN A 214 16.04 9.13 2.71
C ASN A 214 16.03 8.29 1.42
N ALA A 215 17.20 7.95 0.87
CA ALA A 215 17.33 7.10 -0.30
C ALA A 215 16.95 5.65 0.04
N ILE A 216 17.35 5.18 1.23
CA ILE A 216 16.96 3.86 1.75
C ILE A 216 15.45 3.77 1.95
N ALA A 217 14.83 4.78 2.56
CA ALA A 217 13.38 4.83 2.79
C ALA A 217 12.55 4.88 1.48
N LYS A 218 13.18 5.20 0.34
CA LYS A 218 12.56 5.20 -0.98
C LYS A 218 12.63 3.87 -1.71
N ILE A 219 13.44 2.91 -1.23
CA ILE A 219 13.50 1.57 -1.81
C ILE A 219 12.12 0.91 -1.70
N ASN A 220 11.66 0.31 -2.79
CA ASN A 220 10.40 -0.44 -2.78
C ASN A 220 10.56 -1.68 -1.89
N GLY A 221 9.56 -1.96 -1.06
CA GLY A 221 9.62 -3.07 -0.12
C GLY A 221 10.21 -2.74 1.26
N VAL A 222 10.89 -1.59 1.43
CA VAL A 222 11.26 -1.11 2.77
C VAL A 222 10.01 -0.73 3.54
N LYS A 223 9.80 -1.39 4.68
CA LYS A 223 8.68 -1.16 5.60
C LYS A 223 9.02 -0.13 6.65
N PHE A 224 10.12 -0.32 7.36
CA PHE A 224 10.46 0.50 8.52
C PHE A 224 11.97 0.55 8.77
N ILE A 225 12.45 1.66 9.30
CA ILE A 225 13.86 1.90 9.59
C ILE A 225 14.01 2.38 11.03
N GLU A 226 14.83 1.67 11.80
CA GLU A 226 15.13 1.97 13.19
C GLU A 226 16.64 1.92 13.46
N LEU A 227 17.08 2.50 14.58
CA LEU A 227 18.47 2.35 15.01
C LEU A 227 18.74 0.90 15.42
N ALA A 228 19.92 0.38 15.09
CA ALA A 228 20.34 -0.90 15.63
C ALA A 228 20.57 -0.77 17.15
N PRO A 229 20.17 -1.77 17.95
CA PRO A 229 20.38 -1.73 19.40
C PRO A 229 21.88 -1.71 19.72
N LEU A 230 22.28 -0.83 20.63
CA LEU A 230 23.61 -0.82 21.20
C LEU A 230 23.68 -1.89 22.30
N TYR A 231 24.25 -3.05 22.02
CA TYR A 231 24.57 -4.01 23.07
C TYR A 231 25.77 -3.47 23.86
N LYS A 232 25.51 -2.85 25.01
CA LYS A 232 26.55 -2.70 26.02
C LYS A 232 26.78 -4.09 26.61
N MET A 233 27.90 -4.72 26.28
CA MET A 233 28.39 -5.85 27.06
C MET A 233 28.62 -5.32 28.47
N SER A 234 27.83 -5.78 29.45
CA SER A 234 28.14 -5.53 30.85
C SER A 234 29.48 -6.18 31.15
N GLN A 235 30.51 -5.36 31.33
CA GLN A 235 31.80 -5.77 31.90
C GLN A 235 31.66 -5.81 33.42
#